data_AF-A0A1A8RQQ0-F1
#
_entry.id   AF-A0A1A8RQQ0-F1
#
_cell.length_a   1.000
_cell.length_b   1.000
_cell.length_c   1.000
_cell.angle_alpha   90.00
_cell.angle_beta   90.00
_cell.angle_gamma   90.00
#
_symmetry.space_group_name_H-M   'P 1'
#
loop_
_entity.id
_entity.type
_entity.pdbx_description
1 polymer ?
#
loop_
_entity_poly.entity_id
_entity_poly.type
_entity_poly.pdbx_seq_one_letter_code
_entity_poly.pdbx_strand_id
1 'polypeptide(L)'
;MSAVWNFFTVCESDIKFASCNTCNENIPRGGSTSKKFNTTNLIRHLKTKHLAEHGEFLRLTADNEKKPANAATVRRQLTQPTLGNTRPYERDSQKAKQITRKIIEFIGLDDQPFSVVEDAGFRRLLTHLEPR
;
A
#
# COMPACT_ATOMS: atom_id res chain seq x y z
N MET A 1 -5.67 -16.77 -7.39
CA MET A 1 -6.02 -15.89 -8.53
C MET A 1 -6.47 -14.56 -7.93
N SER A 2 -5.99 -13.40 -8.40
CA SER A 2 -6.24 -12.11 -7.72
C SER A 2 -7.73 -11.73 -7.72
N ALA A 3 -8.25 -11.20 -6.61
CA ALA A 3 -9.67 -10.85 -6.42
C ALA A 3 -10.22 -9.79 -7.40
N VAL A 4 -9.32 -9.08 -8.11
CA VAL A 4 -9.69 -8.09 -9.14
C VAL A 4 -10.42 -8.74 -10.31
N TRP A 5 -10.13 -10.01 -10.61
CA TRP A 5 -10.77 -10.76 -11.69
C TRP A 5 -12.26 -11.04 -11.47
N ASN A 6 -12.79 -10.82 -10.27
CA ASN A 6 -14.23 -10.89 -10.03
C ASN A 6 -15.00 -9.78 -10.77
N PHE A 7 -14.32 -8.71 -11.17
CA PHE A 7 -14.92 -7.53 -11.81
C PHE A 7 -14.52 -7.37 -13.29
N PHE A 8 -13.66 -8.25 -13.80
CA PHE A 8 -13.11 -8.17 -15.15
C PHE A 8 -13.09 -9.53 -15.83
N THR A 9 -13.40 -9.54 -17.12
CA THR A 9 -13.32 -10.73 -17.97
C THR A 9 -12.20 -10.55 -18.99
N VAL A 10 -11.40 -11.60 -19.22
CA VAL A 10 -10.34 -11.54 -20.26
C VAL A 10 -11.01 -11.58 -21.63
N CYS A 11 -10.60 -10.68 -22.53
CA CYS A 11 -11.07 -10.75 -23.90
C CYS A 11 -10.41 -11.93 -24.63
N GLU A 12 -11.21 -12.85 -25.18
CA GLU A 12 -10.70 -14.03 -25.89
C GLU A 12 -10.04 -13.68 -27.23
N SER A 13 -10.49 -12.59 -27.86
CA SER A 13 -9.94 -12.10 -29.13
C SER A 13 -8.54 -11.51 -28.97
N ASP A 14 -8.28 -10.83 -27.84
CA ASP A 14 -6.97 -10.25 -27.52
C ASP A 14 -6.69 -10.35 -26.02
N ILE A 15 -5.85 -11.32 -25.64
CA ILE A 15 -5.43 -11.56 -24.25
C ILE A 15 -4.76 -10.37 -23.56
N LYS A 16 -4.37 -9.35 -24.32
CA LYS A 16 -3.78 -8.09 -23.84
C LYS A 16 -4.81 -7.17 -23.20
N PHE A 17 -6.10 -7.37 -23.48
CA PHE A 17 -7.18 -6.57 -22.96
C PHE A 17 -8.05 -7.38 -21.99
N ALA A 18 -8.61 -6.68 -21.01
CA ALA A 18 -9.65 -7.19 -20.13
C ALA A 18 -10.84 -6.25 -20.21
N SER A 19 -12.04 -6.81 -20.35
CA SER A 19 -13.29 -6.07 -20.38
C SER A 19 -13.82 -5.92 -18.96
N CYS A 20 -14.23 -4.70 -18.59
CA CYS A 20 -14.89 -4.45 -17.30
C CYS A 20 -16.32 -4.97 -17.33
N ASN A 21 -16.74 -5.73 -16.32
CA ASN A 21 -18.10 -6.27 -16.29
C ASN A 21 -19.17 -5.21 -15.95
N THR A 22 -18.77 -4.05 -15.39
CA THR A 22 -19.71 -2.96 -15.06
C THR A 22 -19.93 -2.00 -16.25
N CYS A 23 -18.85 -1.52 -16.88
CA CYS A 23 -18.95 -0.51 -17.95
C CYS A 23 -18.65 -1.05 -19.35
N ASN A 24 -18.32 -2.34 -19.46
CA ASN A 24 -17.97 -3.02 -20.71
C ASN A 24 -16.79 -2.36 -21.48
N GLU A 25 -15.98 -1.54 -20.81
CA GLU A 25 -14.83 -0.87 -21.39
C GLU A 25 -13.62 -1.82 -21.44
N ASN A 26 -12.87 -1.77 -22.54
CA ASN A 26 -11.70 -2.61 -22.76
C ASN A 26 -10.43 -1.96 -22.22
N ILE A 27 -9.78 -2.64 -21.27
CA ILE A 27 -8.65 -2.10 -20.52
C ILE A 27 -7.39 -2.91 -20.82
N PRO A 28 -6.27 -2.25 -21.19
CA PRO A 28 -5.02 -2.95 -21.41
C PRO A 28 -4.45 -3.48 -20.08
N ARG A 29 -4.11 -4.76 -20.05
CA ARG A 29 -3.53 -5.45 -18.88
C ARG A 29 -2.06 -5.08 -18.63
N GLY A 30 -1.44 -4.35 -19.55
CA GLY A 30 -0.07 -3.85 -19.42
C GLY A 30 0.98 -4.97 -19.55
N GLY A 31 1.99 -4.76 -20.39
CA GLY A 31 3.00 -5.78 -20.70
C GLY A 31 2.73 -6.51 -22.02
N SER A 32 3.78 -7.06 -22.63
CA SER A 32 3.73 -7.68 -23.96
C SER A 32 3.65 -9.20 -23.92
N THR A 33 3.70 -9.82 -22.74
CA THR A 33 3.83 -11.28 -22.56
C THR A 33 3.01 -11.74 -21.37
N SER A 34 2.44 -12.94 -21.44
CA SER A 34 1.55 -13.53 -20.40
C SER A 34 2.13 -13.48 -18.97
N LYS A 35 3.45 -13.65 -18.82
CA LYS A 35 4.17 -13.58 -17.53
C LYS A 35 4.37 -12.17 -16.97
N LYS A 36 4.15 -11.12 -17.78
CA LYS A 36 4.36 -9.70 -17.42
C LYS A 36 3.04 -8.92 -17.31
N PHE A 37 1.90 -9.57 -17.46
CA PHE A 37 0.60 -8.92 -17.28
C PHE A 37 0.41 -8.54 -15.82
N ASN A 38 0.14 -7.25 -15.59
CA ASN A 38 -0.20 -6.75 -14.26
C ASN A 38 -1.70 -6.44 -14.18
N THR A 39 -2.18 -6.21 -12.97
CA THR A 39 -3.57 -5.85 -12.71
C THR A 39 -3.71 -4.37 -12.32
N THR A 40 -2.63 -3.60 -12.41
CA THR A 40 -2.57 -2.20 -11.96
C THR A 40 -3.54 -1.32 -12.75
N ASN A 41 -3.68 -1.54 -14.05
CA ASN A 41 -4.63 -0.80 -14.89
C ASN A 41 -6.09 -1.13 -14.55
N LEU A 42 -6.37 -2.38 -14.19
CA LEU A 42 -7.70 -2.86 -13.81
C LEU A 42 -8.10 -2.25 -12.45
N ILE A 43 -7.19 -2.28 -11.48
CA ILE A 43 -7.38 -1.67 -10.15
C ILE A 43 -7.55 -0.15 -10.27
N ARG A 44 -6.74 0.50 -11.12
CA ARG A 44 -6.85 1.94 -11.37
C ARG A 44 -8.19 2.30 -11.99
N HIS A 45 -8.67 1.53 -12.97
CA HIS A 45 -9.97 1.76 -13.57
C HIS A 45 -11.10 1.64 -12.54
N LEU A 46 -11.09 0.58 -11.71
CA LEU A 46 -12.04 0.46 -10.60
C LEU A 46 -11.99 1.69 -9.70
N LYS A 47 -10.80 2.12 -9.28
CA LYS A 47 -10.64 3.29 -8.42
C LYS A 47 -11.14 4.59 -9.04
N THR A 48 -11.06 4.77 -10.36
CA THR A 48 -11.42 6.04 -11.01
C THR A 48 -12.86 6.10 -11.52
N LYS A 49 -13.42 4.95 -11.94
CA LYS A 49 -14.72 4.88 -12.61
C LYS A 49 -15.79 4.19 -11.75
N HIS A 50 -15.37 3.28 -10.87
CA HIS A 50 -16.23 2.34 -10.14
C HIS A 50 -15.86 2.30 -8.66
N LEU A 51 -16.07 3.43 -7.96
CA LEU A 51 -15.63 3.62 -6.58
C LEU A 51 -16.30 2.63 -5.60
N ALA A 52 -17.55 2.24 -5.88
CA ALA A 52 -18.30 1.27 -5.09
C ALA A 52 -17.69 -0.14 -5.22
N GLU A 53 -17.43 -0.57 -6.45
CA GLU A 53 -16.84 -1.87 -6.79
C GLU A 53 -15.36 -1.95 -6.37
N HIS A 54 -14.63 -0.82 -6.36
CA HIS A 54 -13.31 -0.73 -5.76
C HIS A 54 -13.36 -0.96 -4.23
N GLY A 55 -14.40 -0.46 -3.56
CA GLY A 55 -14.65 -0.72 -2.14
C GLY A 55 -14.94 -2.20 -1.86
N GLU A 56 -15.68 -2.86 -2.74
CA GLU A 56 -15.97 -4.30 -2.67
C GLU A 56 -14.73 -5.16 -2.98
N PHE A 57 -13.93 -4.76 -3.97
CA PHE A 57 -12.62 -5.36 -4.25
C PHE A 57 -11.71 -5.33 -3.01
N LEU A 58 -11.62 -4.18 -2.31
CA LEU A 58 -10.84 -4.07 -1.09
C LEU A 58 -11.35 -4.99 0.02
N ARG A 59 -12.68 -5.10 0.19
CA ARG A 59 -13.30 -6.03 1.14
C ARG A 59 -12.97 -7.47 0.80
N LEU A 60 -13.18 -7.91 -0.44
CA LEU A 60 -12.86 -9.26 -0.89
C LEU A 60 -11.36 -9.62 -0.74
N THR A 61 -10.45 -8.65 -0.92
CA THR A 61 -9.02 -8.86 -0.63
C THR A 61 -8.72 -8.96 0.86
N ALA A 62 -9.47 -8.26 1.72
CA ALA A 62 -9.31 -8.32 3.17
C ALA A 62 -9.98 -9.55 3.79
N ASP A 63 -11.07 -10.03 3.20
CA ASP A 63 -11.83 -11.21 3.63
C ASP A 63 -11.14 -12.51 3.19
N ASN A 64 -10.44 -12.51 2.04
CA ASN A 64 -9.52 -13.62 1.69
C ASN A 64 -8.38 -13.78 2.72
N GLU A 65 -8.05 -12.73 3.46
CA GLU A 65 -7.03 -12.73 4.52
C GLU A 65 -7.64 -13.02 5.92
N LYS A 66 -8.95 -13.23 6.05
CA LYS A 66 -9.64 -13.45 7.33
C LYS A 66 -10.64 -14.62 7.32
N LYS A 67 -10.14 -15.81 7.64
CA LYS A 67 -10.86 -16.84 8.44
C LYS A 67 -9.92 -17.35 9.55
N PRO A 68 -10.43 -17.80 10.70
CA PRO A 68 -10.38 -17.07 11.97
C PRO A 68 -9.33 -17.64 12.95
N ALA A 69 -9.12 -16.91 14.04
CA ALA A 69 -8.22 -17.21 15.14
C ALA A 69 -8.38 -18.65 15.73
N ASN A 70 -7.50 -19.55 15.30
CA ASN A 70 -6.96 -20.74 15.96
C ASN A 70 -5.91 -21.29 14.97
N ALA A 71 -4.62 -21.47 15.25
CA ALA A 71 -3.98 -21.86 16.49
C ALA A 71 -2.78 -20.95 16.81
N ALA A 72 -2.64 -20.65 18.09
CA ALA A 72 -1.43 -20.12 18.69
C ALA A 72 -0.27 -21.07 18.38
N THR A 73 0.59 -20.70 17.44
CA THR A 73 1.82 -21.44 17.14
C THR A 73 2.96 -20.44 17.08
N VAL A 74 3.64 -20.36 18.21
CA VAL A 74 5.09 -20.58 18.29
C VAL A 74 5.78 -20.43 16.93
N ARG A 75 6.30 -19.23 16.72
CA ARG A 75 7.73 -19.04 16.44
C ARG A 75 8.35 -20.15 15.59
N ARG A 76 8.20 -20.09 14.27
CA ARG A 76 9.25 -20.57 13.36
C ARG A 76 9.59 -19.51 12.34
N GLN A 77 10.67 -18.82 12.68
CA GLN A 77 11.50 -18.04 11.78
C GLN A 77 11.84 -18.87 10.54
N LEU A 78 11.66 -18.29 9.36
CA LEU A 78 12.65 -18.46 8.30
C LEU A 78 12.89 -17.09 7.67
N THR A 79 14.13 -16.67 7.86
CA THR A 79 14.80 -15.44 7.47
C THR A 79 14.88 -15.28 5.96
N GLN A 80 14.45 -14.13 5.44
CA GLN A 80 15.09 -13.48 4.29
C GLN A 80 15.11 -11.96 4.51
N PRO A 81 16.16 -11.27 4.02
CA PRO A 81 16.72 -10.11 4.69
C PRO A 81 15.97 -8.82 4.42
N THR A 82 15.65 -8.14 5.51
CA THR A 82 15.58 -6.68 5.73
C THR A 82 15.76 -5.79 4.49
N LEU A 83 14.64 -5.36 3.91
CA LEU A 83 14.55 -4.02 3.34
C LEU A 83 13.49 -3.28 4.15
N GLY A 84 13.96 -2.35 4.98
CA GLY A 84 13.20 -1.65 6.02
C GLY A 84 11.89 -1.13 5.48
N ASN A 85 10.81 -1.79 5.89
CA ASN A 85 9.47 -1.38 5.55
C ASN A 85 9.06 -0.31 6.56
N THR A 86 9.64 0.89 6.43
CA THR A 86 9.23 2.10 7.16
C THR A 86 7.82 2.45 6.68
N ARG A 87 6.80 1.71 7.11
CA ARG A 87 5.42 2.07 6.83
C ARG A 87 5.21 3.48 7.41
N PRO A 88 4.68 4.45 6.67
CA PRO A 88 4.35 5.75 7.22
C PRO A 88 3.41 5.61 8.41
N TYR A 89 3.44 6.56 9.33
CA TYR A 89 2.40 6.64 10.34
C TYR A 89 1.02 6.77 9.69
N GLU A 90 0.03 6.08 10.27
CA GLU A 90 -1.36 6.38 9.95
C GLU A 90 -1.65 7.84 10.30
N ARG A 91 -2.46 8.52 9.47
CA ARG A 91 -2.76 9.96 9.59
C ARG A 91 -3.22 10.38 10.99
N ASP A 92 -3.87 9.48 11.72
CA ASP A 92 -4.38 9.73 13.08
C ASP A 92 -3.58 9.05 14.20
N SER A 93 -2.36 8.58 13.91
CA SER A 93 -1.51 8.01 14.94
C SER A 93 -1.18 9.05 16.02
N GLN A 94 -1.59 8.76 17.25
CA GLN A 94 -1.26 9.58 18.43
C GLN A 94 0.24 9.74 18.59
N LYS A 95 1.02 8.70 18.26
CA LYS A 95 2.48 8.73 18.34
C LYS A 95 3.10 9.72 17.34
N ALA A 96 2.60 9.77 16.10
CA ALA A 96 3.04 10.74 15.11
C ALA A 96 2.79 12.18 15.58
N LYS A 97 1.58 12.45 16.10
CA LYS A 97 1.21 13.76 16.64
C LYS A 97 2.13 14.19 17.79
N GLN A 98 2.48 13.27 18.68
CA GLN A 98 3.41 13.53 19.78
C GLN A 98 4.84 13.83 19.30
N ILE A 99 5.35 13.05 18.33
CA ILE A 99 6.67 13.29 17.73
C ILE A 99 6.70 14.66 17.05
N THR A 100 5.71 14.97 16.21
CA THR A 100 5.60 16.28 15.54
C THR A 100 5.59 17.42 16.56
N ARG A 101 4.84 17.29 17.66
CA ARG A 101 4.82 18.29 18.73
C ARG A 101 6.20 18.52 19.34
N LYS A 102 6.95 17.44 19.61
CA LYS A 102 8.31 17.54 20.16
C LYS A 102 9.32 18.13 19.18
N ILE A 103 9.18 17.86 17.89
CA ILE A 103 10.01 18.49 16.86
C ILE A 103 9.72 19.99 16.77
N ILE A 104 8.45 20.41 16.84
CA ILE A 104 8.09 21.84 16.86
C ILE A 104 8.65 22.52 18.11
N GLU A 105 8.57 21.88 19.27
CA GLU A 105 9.15 22.39 20.52
C GLU A 105 10.67 22.55 20.41
N PHE A 106 11.39 21.56 19.86
CA PHE A 106 12.81 21.63 19.55
C PHE A 106 13.14 22.83 18.64
N ILE A 107 12.42 22.98 17.52
CA ILE A 107 12.64 24.07 16.57
C ILE A 107 12.45 25.43 17.25
N GLY A 108 11.38 25.59 18.03
CA GLY A 108 11.06 26.86 18.69
C GLY A 108 11.95 27.20 19.87
N LEU A 109 12.40 26.22 20.65
CA LEU A 109 13.28 26.44 21.81
C LEU A 109 14.73 26.74 21.40
N ASP A 110 15.22 26.06 20.37
CA ASP A 110 16.61 26.15 19.92
C ASP A 110 16.79 27.10 18.72
N ASP A 111 15.76 27.90 18.41
CA ASP A 111 15.70 28.84 17.28
C ASP A 111 16.22 28.26 15.95
N GLN A 112 15.80 27.02 15.65
CA GLN A 112 16.25 26.31 14.46
C GLN A 112 15.41 26.71 13.25
N PRO A 113 15.98 26.71 12.03
CA PRO A 113 15.19 26.84 10.82
C PRO A 113 14.33 25.58 10.60
N PHE A 114 13.17 25.73 9.96
CA PHE A 114 12.30 24.57 9.64
C PHE A 114 12.99 23.51 8.79
N SER A 115 14.04 23.87 8.03
CA SER A 115 14.84 22.94 7.22
C SER A 115 15.63 21.92 8.05
N VAL A 116 15.80 22.13 9.35
CA VAL A 116 16.58 21.22 10.23
C VAL A 116 16.08 19.77 10.16
N VAL A 117 14.78 19.57 9.94
CA VAL A 117 14.19 18.22 9.83
C VAL A 117 14.61 17.47 8.56
N GLU A 118 15.08 18.21 7.56
CA GLU A 118 15.58 17.68 6.29
C GLU A 118 17.09 17.39 6.35
N ASP A 119 17.78 17.82 7.42
CA ASP A 119 19.21 17.60 7.52
C ASP A 119 19.55 16.12 7.67
N ALA A 120 20.69 15.73 7.08
CA ALA A 120 21.14 14.34 7.13
C ALA A 120 21.41 13.87 8.57
N GLY A 121 21.94 14.76 9.42
CA GLY A 121 22.21 14.47 10.83
C GLY A 121 20.93 14.21 11.62
N PHE A 122 19.94 15.10 11.48
CA PHE A 122 18.63 14.94 12.13
C PHE A 122 17.91 13.67 11.67
N ARG A 123 17.89 13.38 10.36
CA ARG A 123 17.27 12.15 9.83
C ARG A 123 17.94 10.89 10.34
N ARG A 124 19.28 10.86 10.41
CA ARG A 124 20.03 9.72 10.97
C ARG A 124 19.71 9.51 12.46
N LEU A 125 19.64 10.58 13.23
CA LEU A 125 19.23 10.54 14.64
C LEU A 125 17.81 9.97 14.76
N LEU A 126 16.87 10.47 13.96
CA LEU A 126 15.49 10.02 13.98
C LEU A 126 15.35 8.54 13.61
N THR A 127 16.09 8.06 12.59
CA THR A 127 16.14 6.64 12.23
C THR A 127 16.73 5.77 13.34
N HIS A 128 17.68 6.29 14.13
CA HIS A 128 18.25 5.55 15.26
C HIS A 128 17.30 5.49 16.46
N LEU A 129 16.66 6.61 16.80
CA LEU A 129 15.70 6.70 17.90
C LEU A 129 14.40 5.93 17.59
N GLU A 130 13.99 5.91 16.34
CA GLU A 130 12.84 5.18 15.86
C GLU A 130 13.17 4.37 14.60
N PRO A 131 13.78 3.18 14.75
CA PRO A 131 14.06 2.31 13.62
C PRO A 131 12.75 1.72 13.09
N ARG A 132 12.43 2.01 11.84
CA ARG A 132 11.30 1.43 11.10
C ARG A 132 11.76 0.96 9.72
#